data_AF-A0A0E0KZI0-F1
#
_entry.id   AF-A0A0E0KZI0-F1
#
_cell.length_a   1.000
_cell.length_b   1.000
_cell.length_c   1.000
_cell.angle_alpha   90.00
_cell.angle_beta   90.00
_cell.angle_gamma   90.00
#
_symmetry.space_group_name_H-M   'P 1'
#
loop_
_entity.id
_entity.type
_entity.pdbx_description
1 polymer ?
#
loop_
_entity_poly.entity_id
_entity_poly.type
_entity_poly.pdbx_seq_one_letter_code
_entity_poly.pdbx_strand_id
1 'polypeptide(L)'
;MKYGLLIRAGFWFNDKSLRDWPLLILSLLAFPLGAFAVEKLAFNNLITDGVATCLHIFLSTTEIIYPVLVILKCDSAVLSGFLLIFIACIVWLKLVSFAHTNHDIRQLTMGGKKVDNELSTDDVDNLQPPTLENLIYFMMAPTLCYQPSYPRTSCVRKGWLIRQIILYLIFTGLQGFIIEQYINPIVVNSQHPLKGGLLNAVETVLKLSVPNVYLWLCMFYAFFHLWLNILAEILRFGDREFYKDWWNAKTIDEPVHKWVVRHIYFPCMRNGISKEVAVLISFLVSAVLHEICVAVPCRILKFWAFLGIMLQIPLIVLTAYLKSKFRDTMVGNMIFWFFFCIYGQPMCLLLYYHDVMNRIEKAR
;
A
#
# COMPACT_ATOMS: atom_id res chain seq x y z
N MET A 1 -28.79 11.12 24.66
CA MET A 1 -29.36 11.92 23.54
C MET A 1 -29.48 11.02 22.32
N LYS A 2 -30.69 10.86 21.76
CA LYS A 2 -31.01 9.90 20.67
C LYS A 2 -30.90 10.49 19.25
N TYR A 3 -30.61 11.78 19.10
CA TYR A 3 -30.42 12.45 17.80
C TYR A 3 -29.28 13.47 17.93
N GLY A 4 -28.18 13.23 17.22
CA GLY A 4 -26.95 14.02 17.20
C GLY A 4 -25.82 13.26 16.49
N LEU A 5 -24.75 13.95 16.10
CA LEU A 5 -23.51 13.36 15.55
C LEU A 5 -22.93 12.36 16.57
N LEU A 6 -23.27 11.07 16.40
CA LEU A 6 -22.80 9.98 17.24
C LEU A 6 -21.38 9.59 16.83
N ILE A 7 -20.38 10.38 17.22
CA ILE A 7 -18.98 9.98 17.08
C ILE A 7 -18.62 9.08 18.27
N ARG A 8 -18.70 7.76 18.11
CA ARG A 8 -18.27 6.82 19.15
C ARG A 8 -16.75 6.69 19.14
N ALA A 9 -16.06 7.62 19.81
CA ALA A 9 -14.59 7.71 19.84
C ALA A 9 -13.87 6.42 20.31
N GLY A 10 -14.52 5.59 21.14
CA GLY A 10 -13.92 4.37 21.70
C GLY A 10 -13.64 3.25 20.70
N PHE A 11 -14.19 3.30 19.47
CA PHE A 11 -13.80 2.38 18.40
C PHE A 11 -12.44 2.77 17.79
N TRP A 12 -12.19 4.08 17.72
CA TRP A 12 -11.05 4.66 17.01
C TRP A 12 -9.82 4.83 17.90
N PHE A 13 -10.03 5.08 19.20
CA PHE A 13 -8.97 5.41 20.15
C PHE A 13 -9.10 4.60 21.43
N ASN A 14 -7.98 4.03 21.89
CA ASN A 14 -7.83 3.39 23.19
C ASN A 14 -6.59 3.99 23.86
N ASP A 15 -6.66 4.32 25.16
CA ASP A 15 -5.59 5.00 25.90
C ASP A 15 -4.27 4.20 25.90
N LYS A 16 -4.36 2.86 25.97
CA LYS A 16 -3.19 1.99 25.81
C LYS A 16 -2.59 2.10 24.41
N SER A 17 -3.42 2.31 23.40
CA SER A 17 -2.99 2.47 22.00
C SER A 17 -2.13 3.71 21.81
N LEU A 18 -2.49 4.82 22.46
CA LEU A 18 -1.80 6.10 22.31
C LEU A 18 -0.41 6.11 22.97
N ARG A 19 -0.20 5.28 24.00
CA ARG A 19 1.09 5.20 24.73
C ARG A 19 2.11 4.30 24.04
N ASP A 20 1.72 3.09 23.65
CA ASP A 20 2.68 2.05 23.25
C ASP A 20 2.93 2.01 21.73
N TRP A 21 1.96 2.43 20.92
CA TRP A 21 2.02 2.28 19.46
C TRP A 21 2.98 3.23 18.74
N PRO A 22 3.15 4.50 19.17
CA PRO A 22 4.18 5.36 18.59
C PRO A 22 5.59 4.77 18.74
N LEU A 23 5.88 4.11 19.86
CA LEU A 23 7.16 3.44 20.10
C LEU A 23 7.34 2.23 19.17
N LEU A 24 6.28 1.46 18.96
CA LEU A 24 6.28 0.33 18.01
C LEU A 24 6.50 0.80 16.57
N ILE A 25 5.88 1.90 16.15
CA ILE A 25 6.10 2.48 14.81
C ILE A 25 7.55 2.95 14.67
N LEU A 26 8.10 3.62 15.68
CA LEU A 26 9.50 4.06 15.67
C LEU A 26 10.48 2.89 15.62
N SER A 27 10.13 1.73 16.21
CA SER A 27 10.99 0.55 16.16
C SER A 27 11.19 -0.01 14.73
N LEU A 28 10.24 0.24 13.81
CA LEU A 28 10.36 -0.15 12.40
C LEU A 28 11.52 0.57 11.69
N LEU A 29 11.95 1.73 12.20
CA LEU A 29 13.09 2.48 11.64
C LEU A 29 14.43 1.78 11.87
N ALA A 30 14.50 0.80 12.78
CA ALA A 30 15.71 0.01 13.01
C ALA A 30 16.07 -0.86 11.79
N PHE A 31 15.08 -1.35 11.03
CA PHE A 31 15.31 -2.23 9.89
C PHE A 31 15.94 -1.52 8.68
N PRO A 32 15.50 -0.31 8.27
CA PRO A 32 16.24 0.57 7.36
C PRO A 32 17.70 0.77 7.74
N LEU A 33 17.99 1.04 9.02
CA LEU A 33 19.35 1.25 9.50
C LEU A 33 20.18 -0.05 9.43
N GLY A 34 19.56 -1.20 9.71
CA GLY A 34 20.17 -2.52 9.52
C GLY A 34 20.52 -2.76 8.05
N ALA A 35 19.59 -2.51 7.13
CA ALA A 35 19.81 -2.68 5.69
C ALA A 35 20.92 -1.75 5.17
N PHE A 36 21.01 -0.54 5.70
CA PHE A 36 22.10 0.40 5.42
C PHE A 36 23.46 -0.13 5.87
N ALA A 37 23.54 -0.70 7.07
CA ALA A 37 24.77 -1.29 7.57
C ALA A 37 25.22 -2.47 6.71
N VAL A 38 24.28 -3.34 6.29
CA VAL A 38 24.56 -4.44 5.36
C VAL A 38 25.15 -3.91 4.05
N GLU A 39 24.53 -2.90 3.46
CA GLU A 39 25.03 -2.30 2.21
C GLU A 39 26.42 -1.69 2.38
N LYS A 40 26.66 -0.94 3.47
CA LYS A 40 27.97 -0.35 3.74
C LYS A 40 29.07 -1.42 3.88
N LEU A 41 28.76 -2.56 4.52
CA LEU A 41 29.69 -3.68 4.63
C LEU A 41 29.92 -4.36 3.27
N ALA A 42 28.87 -4.50 2.44
CA ALA A 42 28.97 -5.11 1.12
C ALA A 42 29.81 -4.26 0.16
N PHE A 43 29.59 -2.93 0.12
CA PHE A 43 30.38 -2.01 -0.70
C PHE A 43 31.87 -1.98 -0.30
N ASN A 44 32.17 -2.18 1.00
CA ASN A 44 33.54 -2.28 1.50
C ASN A 44 34.18 -3.67 1.29
N ASN A 45 33.50 -4.59 0.60
CA ASN A 45 33.92 -5.98 0.39
C ASN A 45 34.19 -6.76 1.68
N LEU A 46 33.57 -6.37 2.80
CA LEU A 46 33.68 -7.09 4.08
C LEU A 46 32.76 -8.31 4.14
N ILE A 47 31.67 -8.30 3.36
CA ILE A 47 30.74 -9.42 3.21
C ILE A 47 30.56 -9.75 1.73
N THR A 48 30.29 -11.02 1.43
CA THR A 48 29.99 -11.47 0.07
C THR A 48 28.56 -11.11 -0.34
N ASP A 49 28.30 -11.04 -1.64
CA ASP A 49 26.95 -10.72 -2.15
C ASP A 49 25.90 -11.73 -1.66
N GLY A 50 26.23 -13.01 -1.59
CA GLY A 50 25.33 -14.04 -1.05
C GLY A 50 24.94 -13.77 0.42
N VAL A 51 25.92 -13.38 1.26
CA VAL A 51 25.67 -13.03 2.66
C VAL A 51 24.84 -11.76 2.77
N ALA A 52 25.13 -10.74 1.95
CA ALA A 52 24.35 -9.50 1.92
C ALA A 52 22.88 -9.77 1.54
N THR A 53 22.63 -10.60 0.53
CA THR A 53 21.27 -11.01 0.13
C THR A 53 20.56 -11.78 1.24
N CYS A 54 21.23 -12.73 1.90
CA CYS A 54 20.64 -13.45 3.03
C CYS A 54 20.27 -12.51 4.19
N LEU A 55 21.12 -11.54 4.51
CA LEU A 55 20.85 -10.54 5.55
C LEU A 55 19.67 -9.63 5.19
N HIS A 56 19.56 -9.18 3.93
CA HIS A 56 18.40 -8.42 3.46
C HIS A 56 17.10 -9.21 3.50
N ILE A 57 17.13 -10.50 3.13
CA ILE A 57 15.96 -11.40 3.25
C ILE A 57 15.56 -11.53 4.72
N PHE A 58 16.52 -11.73 5.62
CA PHE A 58 16.26 -11.84 7.05
C PHE A 58 15.64 -10.55 7.62
N LEU A 59 16.22 -9.39 7.31
CA LEU A 59 15.73 -8.09 7.77
C LEU A 59 14.32 -7.80 7.25
N SER A 60 14.09 -7.97 5.94
CA SER A 60 12.78 -7.73 5.32
C SER A 60 11.72 -8.72 5.82
N THR A 61 12.06 -9.99 6.01
CA THR A 61 11.12 -10.98 6.58
C THR A 61 10.75 -10.62 8.02
N THR A 62 11.73 -10.22 8.82
CA THR A 62 11.51 -9.82 10.21
C THR A 62 10.66 -8.55 10.32
N GLU A 63 10.85 -7.57 9.42
CA GLU A 63 10.08 -6.33 9.34
C GLU A 63 8.57 -6.56 9.19
N ILE A 64 8.15 -7.61 8.47
CA ILE A 64 6.73 -7.97 8.33
C ILE A 64 6.25 -8.86 9.49
N ILE A 65 7.05 -9.84 9.91
CA ILE A 65 6.62 -10.79 10.96
C ILE A 65 6.50 -10.08 12.31
N TYR A 66 7.38 -9.15 12.65
CA TYR A 66 7.40 -8.47 13.93
C TYR A 66 6.08 -7.73 14.24
N PRO A 67 5.57 -6.85 13.37
CA PRO A 67 4.27 -6.18 13.56
C PRO A 67 3.11 -7.15 13.65
N VAL A 68 3.11 -8.22 12.84
CA VAL A 68 2.07 -9.25 12.88
C VAL A 68 2.01 -9.90 14.25
N LEU A 69 3.15 -10.31 14.80
CA LEU A 69 3.21 -10.91 16.14
C LEU A 69 2.77 -9.95 17.24
N VAL A 70 3.16 -8.66 17.13
CA VAL A 70 2.78 -7.63 18.08
C VAL A 70 1.26 -7.39 18.06
N ILE A 71 0.64 -7.25 16.88
CA ILE A 71 -0.81 -7.04 16.75
C ILE A 71 -1.60 -8.24 17.29
N LEU A 72 -1.11 -9.47 17.06
CA LEU A 72 -1.78 -10.69 17.50
C LEU A 72 -1.65 -10.91 19.02
N LYS A 73 -0.54 -10.48 19.64
CA LYS A 73 -0.29 -10.67 21.09
C LYS A 73 -0.78 -9.51 21.95
N CYS A 74 -0.69 -8.27 21.47
CA CYS A 74 -1.07 -7.08 22.24
C CYS A 74 -2.48 -6.64 21.85
N ASP A 75 -3.40 -6.49 22.82
CA ASP A 75 -4.74 -5.96 22.59
C ASP A 75 -4.72 -4.54 22.01
N SER A 76 -4.79 -4.48 20.68
CA SER A 76 -4.71 -3.28 19.87
C SER A 76 -6.10 -2.80 19.46
N ALA A 77 -6.31 -1.48 19.43
CA ALA A 77 -7.41 -0.95 18.63
C ALA A 77 -7.17 -1.29 17.15
N VAL A 78 -8.23 -1.63 16.41
CA VAL A 78 -8.14 -2.08 15.01
C VAL A 78 -7.44 -1.04 14.13
N LEU A 79 -7.71 0.25 14.36
CA LEU A 79 -7.07 1.35 13.62
C LEU A 79 -5.55 1.40 13.85
N SER A 80 -5.09 1.26 15.09
CA SER A 80 -3.66 1.28 15.40
C SER A 80 -2.94 0.06 14.81
N GLY A 81 -3.58 -1.11 14.87
CA GLY A 81 -3.09 -2.31 14.19
C GLY A 81 -2.96 -2.11 12.67
N PHE A 82 -3.96 -1.49 12.05
CA PHE A 82 -3.95 -1.17 10.62
C PHE A 82 -2.82 -0.19 10.27
N LEU A 83 -2.65 0.88 11.05
CA LEU A 83 -1.57 1.84 10.81
C LEU A 83 -0.18 1.20 10.92
N LEU A 84 0.05 0.35 11.93
CA LEU A 84 1.34 -0.31 12.11
C LEU A 84 1.66 -1.26 10.94
N ILE A 85 0.72 -2.14 10.56
CA ILE A 85 0.97 -3.08 9.46
C ILE A 85 1.10 -2.36 8.11
N PHE A 86 0.33 -1.28 7.91
CA PHE A 86 0.41 -0.48 6.70
C PHE A 86 1.78 0.20 6.56
N ILE A 87 2.30 0.79 7.64
CA ILE A 87 3.66 1.36 7.67
C ILE A 87 4.70 0.27 7.45
N ALA A 88 4.57 -0.88 8.10
CA ALA A 88 5.50 -2.00 7.92
C ALA A 88 5.52 -2.51 6.47
N CYS A 89 4.36 -2.59 5.80
CA CYS A 89 4.31 -2.93 4.38
C CYS A 89 5.02 -1.87 3.50
N ILE A 90 4.84 -0.58 3.80
CA ILE A 90 5.56 0.49 3.08
C ILE A 90 7.07 0.35 3.28
N VAL A 91 7.53 0.16 4.52
CA VAL A 91 8.95 -0.01 4.84
C VAL A 91 9.50 -1.27 4.17
N TRP A 92 8.77 -2.38 4.18
CA TRP A 92 9.14 -3.62 3.50
C TRP A 92 9.34 -3.41 1.98
N LEU A 93 8.39 -2.77 1.30
CA LEU A 93 8.50 -2.44 -0.11
C LEU A 93 9.75 -1.59 -0.38
N LYS A 94 10.01 -0.59 0.47
CA LYS A 94 11.20 0.26 0.38
C LYS A 94 12.50 -0.50 0.62
N LEU A 95 12.55 -1.39 1.61
CA LEU A 95 13.71 -2.23 1.92
C LEU A 95 14.08 -3.14 0.74
N VAL A 96 13.10 -3.81 0.14
CA VAL A 96 13.32 -4.64 -1.05
C VAL A 96 13.83 -3.78 -2.21
N SER A 97 13.25 -2.59 -2.41
CA SER A 97 13.70 -1.69 -3.46
C SER A 97 15.13 -1.21 -3.24
N PHE A 98 15.45 -0.84 -1.99
CA PHE A 98 16.79 -0.42 -1.57
C PHE A 98 17.81 -1.53 -1.78
N ALA A 99 17.51 -2.76 -1.37
CA ALA A 99 18.40 -3.92 -1.57
C ALA A 99 18.64 -4.22 -3.06
N HIS A 100 17.58 -4.25 -3.87
CA HIS A 100 17.70 -4.52 -5.31
C HIS A 100 18.50 -3.44 -6.05
N THR A 101 18.16 -2.16 -5.83
CA THR A 101 18.86 -1.07 -6.53
C THR A 101 20.33 -0.98 -6.10
N ASN A 102 20.66 -1.17 -4.82
CA ASN A 102 22.06 -1.16 -4.40
C ASN A 102 22.82 -2.40 -4.90
N HIS A 103 22.18 -3.58 -4.97
CA HIS A 103 22.79 -4.75 -5.61
C HIS A 103 23.13 -4.47 -7.08
N ASP A 104 22.19 -3.91 -7.84
CA ASP A 104 22.42 -3.52 -9.24
C ASP A 104 23.59 -2.51 -9.34
N ILE A 105 23.65 -1.50 -8.46
CA ILE A 105 24.76 -0.54 -8.41
C ILE A 105 26.09 -1.26 -8.15
N ARG A 106 26.16 -2.17 -7.16
CA ARG A 106 27.40 -2.91 -6.89
C ARG A 106 27.86 -3.74 -8.09
N GLN A 107 26.93 -4.43 -8.75
CA GLN A 107 27.25 -5.22 -9.95
C GLN A 107 27.77 -4.33 -11.08
N LEU A 108 27.15 -3.16 -11.29
CA LEU A 108 27.60 -2.17 -12.26
C LEU A 108 28.96 -1.58 -11.91
N THR A 109 29.24 -1.27 -10.63
CA THR A 109 30.55 -0.77 -10.20
C THR A 109 31.66 -1.82 -10.37
N MET A 110 31.36 -3.10 -10.13
CA MET A 110 32.31 -4.20 -10.39
C MET A 110 32.50 -4.49 -11.88
N GLY A 111 31.44 -4.35 -12.69
CA GLY A 111 31.47 -4.52 -14.14
C GLY A 111 32.11 -3.35 -14.88
N GLY A 112 31.85 -2.12 -14.44
CA GLY A 112 32.37 -0.86 -15.00
C GLY A 112 33.87 -0.70 -14.79
N LYS A 113 34.42 -1.21 -13.68
CA LYS A 113 35.89 -1.33 -13.49
C LYS A 113 36.60 -2.15 -14.58
N LYS A 114 35.88 -2.88 -15.44
CA LYS A 114 36.44 -3.64 -16.58
C LYS A 114 36.27 -2.93 -17.93
N VAL A 115 35.49 -1.86 -18.01
CA VAL A 115 35.07 -1.21 -19.27
C VAL A 115 35.15 0.30 -19.11
N ASP A 116 36.36 0.86 -18.98
CA ASP A 116 36.52 2.31 -18.94
C ASP A 116 36.50 2.91 -20.35
N ASN A 117 35.46 3.68 -20.66
CA ASN A 117 35.51 5.04 -21.22
C ASN A 117 34.08 5.58 -21.40
N GLU A 118 33.83 6.83 -20.95
CA GLU A 118 32.61 7.64 -21.16
C GLU A 118 31.40 7.48 -20.19
N LEU A 119 31.61 7.32 -18.88
CA LEU A 119 30.53 7.60 -17.91
C LEU A 119 30.47 9.11 -17.60
N SER A 120 29.28 9.71 -17.65
CA SER A 120 29.07 11.12 -17.29
C SER A 120 29.28 11.34 -15.79
N THR A 121 29.57 12.57 -15.35
CA THR A 121 29.77 12.89 -13.92
C THR A 121 28.59 12.49 -13.05
N ASP A 122 27.36 12.62 -13.57
CA ASP A 122 26.13 12.21 -12.86
C ASP A 122 26.03 10.68 -12.72
N ASP A 123 26.51 9.91 -13.72
CA ASP A 123 26.52 8.46 -13.64
C ASP A 123 27.54 7.95 -12.60
N VAL A 124 28.67 8.62 -12.47
CA VAL A 124 29.70 8.29 -11.46
C VAL A 124 29.21 8.57 -10.05
N ASP A 125 28.48 9.66 -9.82
CA ASP A 125 27.88 9.98 -8.52
C ASP A 125 26.76 8.99 -8.15
N ASN A 126 26.01 8.47 -9.13
CA ASN A 126 24.98 7.46 -8.91
C ASN A 126 25.54 6.04 -8.63
N LEU A 127 26.84 5.80 -8.88
CA LEU A 127 27.53 4.51 -8.65
C LEU A 127 28.23 4.41 -7.28
N GLN A 128 27.99 5.39 -6.40
CA GLN A 128 28.58 5.46 -5.07
C GLN A 128 27.79 4.64 -4.01
N PRO A 129 28.44 4.24 -2.90
CA PRO A 129 27.75 3.60 -1.79
C PRO A 129 26.64 4.51 -1.23
N PRO A 130 25.53 3.92 -0.72
CA PRO A 130 24.43 4.71 -0.18
C PRO A 130 24.90 5.53 1.03
N THR A 131 24.40 6.76 1.13
CA THR A 131 24.60 7.63 2.29
C THR A 131 23.42 7.53 3.24
N LEU A 132 23.66 7.81 4.53
CA LEU A 132 22.59 7.79 5.53
C LEU A 132 21.52 8.85 5.24
N GLU A 133 21.93 10.01 4.72
CA GLU A 133 21.02 11.08 4.30
C GLU A 133 20.08 10.62 3.19
N ASN A 134 20.61 9.96 2.15
CA ASN A 134 19.81 9.44 1.04
C ASN A 134 18.81 8.38 1.51
N LEU A 135 19.22 7.51 2.43
CA LEU A 135 18.33 6.53 3.04
C LEU A 135 17.19 7.19 3.83
N ILE A 136 17.51 8.11 4.74
CA ILE A 136 16.50 8.81 5.54
C ILE A 136 15.53 9.55 4.62
N TYR A 137 16.06 10.23 3.60
CA TYR A 137 15.24 10.91 2.61
C TYR A 137 14.32 9.94 1.87
N PHE A 138 14.85 8.82 1.38
CA PHE A 138 14.06 7.81 0.68
C PHE A 138 12.97 7.20 1.57
N MET A 139 13.28 6.89 2.84
CA MET A 139 12.30 6.32 3.78
C MET A 139 11.13 7.27 4.02
N MET A 140 11.37 8.59 3.99
CA MET A 140 10.32 9.60 4.12
C MET A 140 9.63 9.95 2.79
N ALA A 141 10.32 9.84 1.65
CA ALA A 141 9.79 10.26 0.35
C ALA A 141 8.53 9.46 -0.07
N PRO A 142 7.55 10.08 -0.75
CA PRO A 142 6.32 9.41 -1.20
C PRO A 142 6.56 8.56 -2.46
N THR A 143 7.63 7.76 -2.47
CA THR A 143 7.97 6.79 -3.52
C THR A 143 8.36 5.46 -2.89
N LEU A 144 8.09 4.37 -3.60
CA LEU A 144 8.47 3.02 -3.18
C LEU A 144 9.75 2.53 -3.85
N CYS A 145 10.17 3.19 -4.93
CA CYS A 145 11.33 2.79 -5.73
C CYS A 145 12.56 3.61 -5.32
N TYR A 146 13.58 2.96 -4.77
CA TYR A 146 14.85 3.59 -4.42
C TYR A 146 15.63 4.02 -5.66
N GLN A 147 16.08 5.28 -5.66
CA GLN A 147 17.01 5.87 -6.61
C GLN A 147 18.08 6.65 -5.82
N PRO A 148 19.34 6.69 -6.30
CA PRO A 148 20.41 7.44 -5.62
C PRO A 148 20.13 8.94 -5.55
N SER A 149 19.50 9.49 -6.61
CA SER A 149 19.10 10.88 -6.72
C SER A 149 17.63 10.98 -7.11
N TYR A 150 16.95 12.03 -6.63
CA TYR A 150 15.55 12.31 -6.95
C TYR A 150 15.38 13.75 -7.39
N PRO A 151 14.45 14.06 -8.30
CA PRO A 151 14.14 15.44 -8.66
C PRO A 151 13.65 16.22 -7.43
N ARG A 152 14.16 17.44 -7.24
CA ARG A 152 13.84 18.30 -6.10
C ARG A 152 13.17 19.59 -6.52
N THR A 153 12.22 20.08 -5.73
CA THR A 153 11.67 21.44 -5.88
C THR A 153 12.55 22.47 -5.17
N SER A 154 12.62 23.68 -5.71
CA SER A 154 13.48 24.76 -5.18
C SER A 154 13.03 25.24 -3.79
N CYS A 155 11.71 25.40 -3.58
CA CYS A 155 11.15 25.87 -2.32
C CYS A 155 9.84 25.16 -1.96
N VAL A 156 9.44 25.32 -0.70
CA VAL A 156 8.15 24.86 -0.16
C VAL A 156 7.12 25.97 -0.32
N ARG A 157 6.07 25.72 -1.10
CA ARG A 157 4.94 26.63 -1.36
C ARG A 157 3.96 26.57 -0.19
N LYS A 158 4.27 27.31 0.89
CA LYS A 158 3.52 27.31 2.16
C LYS A 158 2.01 27.54 1.99
N GLY A 159 1.61 28.50 1.15
CA GLY A 159 0.17 28.79 0.92
C GLY A 159 -0.57 27.63 0.27
N TRP A 160 0.06 26.97 -0.71
CA TRP A 160 -0.50 25.76 -1.33
C TRP A 160 -0.54 24.61 -0.31
N LEU A 161 0.54 24.42 0.48
CA LEU A 161 0.63 23.38 1.50
C LEU A 161 -0.49 23.48 2.55
N ILE A 162 -0.71 24.68 3.10
CA ILE A 162 -1.78 24.91 4.09
C ILE A 162 -3.15 24.60 3.49
N ARG A 163 -3.41 25.00 2.25
CA ARG A 163 -4.66 24.66 1.55
C ARG A 163 -4.85 23.15 1.43
N GLN A 164 -3.80 22.40 1.07
CA GLN A 164 -3.89 20.94 0.97
C GLN A 164 -4.13 20.29 2.34
N ILE A 165 -3.49 20.79 3.41
CA ILE A 165 -3.72 20.28 4.78
C ILE A 165 -5.18 20.51 5.21
N ILE A 166 -5.74 21.70 4.94
CA ILE A 166 -7.16 21.99 5.25
C ILE A 166 -8.09 21.03 4.49
N LEU A 167 -7.86 20.84 3.18
CA LEU A 167 -8.63 19.88 2.38
C LEU A 167 -8.49 18.46 2.93
N TYR A 168 -7.30 18.06 3.36
CA TYR A 168 -7.06 16.73 3.91
C TYR A 168 -7.88 16.49 5.19
N LEU A 169 -7.93 17.48 6.09
CA LEU A 169 -8.75 17.41 7.30
C LEU A 169 -10.25 17.33 6.96
N ILE A 170 -10.73 18.10 5.97
CA ILE A 170 -12.13 18.06 5.53
C ILE A 170 -12.49 16.68 4.98
N PHE A 171 -11.68 16.12 4.06
CA PHE A 171 -11.95 14.82 3.47
C PHE A 171 -11.83 13.68 4.49
N THR A 172 -10.92 13.77 5.46
CA THR A 172 -10.82 12.80 6.57
C THR A 172 -12.05 12.86 7.47
N GLY A 173 -12.53 14.08 7.79
CA GLY A 173 -13.79 14.27 8.53
C GLY A 173 -15.01 13.73 7.79
N LEU A 174 -15.06 13.93 6.46
CA LEU A 174 -16.12 13.39 5.60
C LEU A 174 -16.12 11.85 5.60
N GLN A 175 -14.95 11.21 5.55
CA GLN A 175 -14.85 9.75 5.67
C GLN A 175 -15.41 9.26 7.01
N GLY A 176 -15.02 9.89 8.12
CA GLY A 176 -15.56 9.56 9.44
C GLY A 176 -17.08 9.72 9.52
N PHE A 177 -17.62 10.77 8.91
CA PHE A 177 -19.07 10.99 8.79
C PHE A 177 -19.77 9.89 7.99
N ILE A 178 -19.23 9.50 6.83
CA ILE A 178 -19.79 8.40 6.01
C ILE A 178 -19.82 7.10 6.81
N ILE A 179 -18.73 6.79 7.51
CA ILE A 179 -18.64 5.57 8.32
C ILE A 179 -19.67 5.59 9.45
N GLU A 180 -19.69 6.63 10.29
CA GLU A 180 -20.55 6.67 11.48
C GLU A 180 -22.04 6.83 11.15
N GLN A 181 -22.40 7.58 10.10
CA GLN A 181 -23.80 7.90 9.80
C GLN A 181 -24.44 6.99 8.77
N TYR A 182 -23.67 6.40 7.85
CA TYR A 182 -24.22 5.55 6.78
C TYR A 182 -23.80 4.09 6.93
N ILE A 183 -22.50 3.80 7.07
CA ILE A 183 -22.02 2.42 7.08
C ILE A 183 -22.40 1.72 8.40
N ASN A 184 -22.08 2.33 9.55
CA ASN A 184 -22.29 1.71 10.86
C ASN A 184 -23.75 1.33 11.10
N PRO A 185 -24.76 2.19 10.86
CA PRO A 185 -26.15 1.82 11.06
C PRO A 185 -26.62 0.69 10.15
N ILE A 186 -26.14 0.63 8.89
CA ILE A 186 -26.52 -0.44 7.97
C ILE A 186 -25.91 -1.78 8.43
N VAL A 187 -24.63 -1.77 8.81
CA VAL A 187 -23.92 -2.98 9.27
C VAL A 187 -24.55 -3.54 10.53
N VAL A 188 -24.83 -2.71 11.54
CA VAL A 188 -25.44 -3.15 12.82
C VAL A 188 -26.85 -3.70 12.63
N ASN A 189 -27.65 -3.10 11.75
CA ASN A 189 -29.04 -3.53 11.53
C ASN A 189 -29.17 -4.70 10.53
N SER A 190 -28.07 -5.15 9.91
CA SER A 190 -28.09 -6.21 8.91
C SER A 190 -27.59 -7.54 9.46
N GLN A 191 -28.19 -8.64 9.00
CA GLN A 191 -27.60 -9.96 9.22
C GLN A 191 -26.38 -10.11 8.33
N HIS A 192 -25.36 -10.81 8.83
CA HIS A 192 -24.13 -11.06 8.08
C HIS A 192 -24.47 -11.57 6.66
N PRO A 193 -24.00 -10.92 5.57
CA PRO A 193 -24.43 -11.21 4.20
C PRO A 193 -24.30 -12.69 3.82
N LEU A 194 -23.26 -13.37 4.30
CA LEU A 194 -23.03 -14.78 4.01
C LEU A 194 -23.79 -15.79 4.89
N LYS A 195 -24.60 -15.32 5.86
CA LYS A 195 -25.39 -16.18 6.77
C LYS A 195 -26.90 -16.07 6.54
N GLY A 196 -27.36 -15.02 5.86
CA GLY A 196 -28.75 -14.89 5.43
C GLY A 196 -29.04 -15.66 4.14
N GLY A 197 -30.30 -15.66 3.70
CA GLY A 197 -30.66 -16.10 2.36
C GLY A 197 -30.02 -15.21 1.28
N LEU A 198 -29.88 -15.74 0.06
CA LEU A 198 -29.20 -15.06 -1.06
C LEU A 198 -29.79 -13.66 -1.35
N LEU A 199 -31.11 -13.49 -1.22
CA LEU A 199 -31.77 -12.19 -1.41
C LEU A 199 -31.36 -11.17 -0.34
N ASN A 200 -31.27 -11.57 0.93
CA ASN A 200 -30.84 -10.69 2.02
C ASN A 200 -29.37 -10.30 1.87
N ALA A 201 -28.54 -11.22 1.37
CA ALA A 201 -27.14 -10.96 1.06
C ALA A 201 -27.01 -9.87 -0.02
N VAL A 202 -27.73 -10.03 -1.13
CA VAL A 202 -27.75 -9.07 -2.24
C VAL A 202 -28.29 -7.72 -1.80
N GLU A 203 -29.38 -7.69 -1.03
CA GLU A 203 -29.95 -6.46 -0.48
C GLU A 203 -28.93 -5.69 0.37
N THR A 204 -28.23 -6.40 1.25
CA THR A 204 -27.23 -5.79 2.14
C THR A 204 -26.02 -5.27 1.37
N VAL A 205 -25.52 -6.04 0.39
CA VAL A 205 -24.44 -5.62 -0.52
C VAL A 205 -24.82 -4.35 -1.27
N LEU A 206 -26.02 -4.30 -1.85
CA LEU A 206 -26.47 -3.14 -2.62
C LEU A 206 -26.65 -1.90 -1.74
N LYS A 207 -27.22 -2.05 -0.53
CA LYS A 207 -27.34 -0.93 0.43
C LYS A 207 -25.98 -0.35 0.83
N LEU A 208 -24.97 -1.21 0.95
CA LEU A 208 -23.61 -0.79 1.34
C LEU A 208 -22.77 -0.31 0.17
N SER A 209 -23.09 -0.70 -1.08
CA SER A 209 -22.32 -0.35 -2.27
C SER A 209 -22.08 1.16 -2.43
N VAL A 210 -23.14 1.96 -2.33
CA VAL A 210 -23.09 3.42 -2.52
C VAL A 210 -22.20 4.13 -1.48
N PRO A 211 -22.47 4.03 -0.15
CA PRO A 211 -21.62 4.69 0.84
C PRO A 211 -20.18 4.17 0.80
N ASN A 212 -19.98 2.89 0.47
CA ASN A 212 -18.66 2.31 0.29
C ASN A 212 -17.89 2.94 -0.89
N VAL A 213 -18.51 3.11 -2.06
CA VAL A 213 -17.87 3.79 -3.20
C VAL A 213 -17.44 5.21 -2.85
N TYR A 214 -18.33 5.98 -2.21
CA TYR A 214 -17.97 7.33 -1.76
C TYR A 214 -16.81 7.33 -0.76
N LEU A 215 -16.81 6.40 0.19
CA LEU A 215 -15.71 6.24 1.14
C LEU A 215 -14.38 5.96 0.41
N TRP A 216 -14.38 5.06 -0.57
CA TRP A 216 -13.19 4.71 -1.34
C TRP A 216 -12.68 5.84 -2.22
N LEU A 217 -13.56 6.57 -2.91
CA LEU A 217 -13.17 7.74 -3.70
C LEU A 217 -12.61 8.85 -2.80
N CYS A 218 -13.22 9.06 -1.63
CA CYS A 218 -12.71 10.01 -0.64
C CYS A 218 -11.34 9.58 -0.09
N MET A 219 -11.16 8.28 0.19
CA MET A 219 -9.88 7.73 0.65
C MET A 219 -8.80 7.87 -0.41
N PHE A 220 -9.11 7.53 -1.67
CA PHE A 220 -8.20 7.70 -2.80
C PHE A 220 -7.73 9.16 -2.92
N TYR A 221 -8.66 10.11 -2.92
CA TYR A 221 -8.32 11.54 -3.01
C TYR A 221 -7.53 12.01 -1.79
N ALA A 222 -7.97 11.65 -0.57
CA ALA A 222 -7.28 12.05 0.66
C ALA A 222 -5.86 11.49 0.76
N PHE A 223 -5.64 10.23 0.36
CA PHE A 223 -4.34 9.59 0.46
C PHE A 223 -3.43 9.94 -0.73
N PHE A 224 -3.81 9.52 -1.95
CA PHE A 224 -2.95 9.66 -3.13
C PHE A 224 -2.84 11.10 -3.61
N HIS A 225 -3.92 11.87 -3.58
CA HIS A 225 -3.88 13.25 -4.06
C HIS A 225 -3.46 14.24 -2.98
N LEU A 226 -4.00 14.18 -1.76
CA LEU A 226 -3.69 15.18 -0.73
C LEU A 226 -2.46 14.78 0.09
N TRP A 227 -2.48 13.64 0.77
CA TRP A 227 -1.42 13.25 1.72
C TRP A 227 -0.05 13.08 1.06
N LEU A 228 0.05 12.34 -0.06
CA LEU A 228 1.34 12.15 -0.75
C LEU A 228 1.90 13.47 -1.30
N ASN A 229 1.04 14.39 -1.74
CA ASN A 229 1.45 15.71 -2.21
C ASN A 229 1.88 16.66 -1.09
N ILE A 230 1.21 16.59 0.07
CA ILE A 230 1.64 17.28 1.30
C ILE A 230 3.04 16.80 1.69
N LEU A 231 3.24 15.47 1.73
CA LEU A 231 4.52 14.85 2.05
C LEU A 231 5.60 15.23 1.03
N ALA A 232 5.27 15.19 -0.27
CA ALA A 232 6.15 15.59 -1.35
C ALA A 232 6.58 17.05 -1.23
N GLU A 233 5.65 17.95 -0.93
CA GLU A 233 5.94 19.38 -0.78
C GLU A 233 6.84 19.67 0.42
N ILE A 234 6.59 19.02 1.57
CA ILE A 234 7.42 19.16 2.78
C ILE A 234 8.85 18.66 2.50
N LEU A 235 8.98 17.54 1.79
CA LEU A 235 10.27 16.92 1.46
C LEU A 235 10.96 17.54 0.23
N ARG A 236 10.30 18.49 -0.44
CA ARG A 236 10.72 19.04 -1.75
C ARG A 236 10.93 17.96 -2.81
N PHE A 237 10.10 16.93 -2.79
CA PHE A 237 10.08 15.87 -3.79
C PHE A 237 9.38 16.39 -5.07
N GLY A 238 10.11 16.31 -6.19
CA GLY A 238 9.71 16.86 -7.48
C GLY A 238 8.85 15.92 -8.31
N ASP A 239 9.02 14.60 -8.16
CA ASP A 239 8.20 13.62 -8.86
C ASP A 239 6.85 13.46 -8.14
N ARG A 240 5.78 14.00 -8.73
CA ARG A 240 4.45 14.04 -8.11
C ARG A 240 3.40 13.28 -8.88
N GLU A 241 3.85 12.39 -9.77
CA GLU A 241 2.98 11.52 -10.56
C GLU A 241 2.61 10.27 -9.73
N PHE A 242 1.76 10.48 -8.72
CA PHE A 242 1.30 9.40 -7.82
C PHE A 242 0.17 8.55 -8.40
N TYR A 243 -0.48 9.00 -9.47
CA TYR A 243 -1.52 8.26 -10.18
C TYR A 243 -1.77 8.89 -11.55
N LYS A 244 -2.36 8.12 -12.47
CA LYS A 244 -2.90 8.60 -13.76
C LYS A 244 -4.43 8.51 -13.77
N ASP A 245 -5.05 8.93 -14.87
CA ASP A 245 -6.51 8.95 -15.09
C ASP A 245 -7.12 7.53 -15.14
N TRP A 246 -7.07 6.80 -14.02
CA TRP A 246 -7.52 5.42 -13.89
C TRP A 246 -9.03 5.29 -14.07
N TRP A 247 -9.80 6.36 -13.81
CA TRP A 247 -11.25 6.44 -14.05
C TRP A 247 -11.63 6.37 -15.54
N ASN A 248 -10.67 6.62 -16.44
CA ASN A 248 -10.80 6.46 -17.90
C ASN A 248 -10.11 5.18 -18.42
N ALA A 249 -9.58 4.35 -17.51
CA ALA A 249 -9.08 2.98 -17.70
C ALA A 249 -8.32 2.71 -19.02
N LYS A 250 -7.33 3.55 -19.35
CA LYS A 250 -6.36 3.22 -20.43
C LYS A 250 -5.04 2.65 -19.90
N THR A 251 -4.59 3.07 -18.72
CA THR A 251 -3.38 2.59 -18.05
C THR A 251 -3.50 2.77 -16.53
N ILE A 252 -3.02 1.79 -15.75
CA ILE A 252 -2.88 1.88 -14.29
C ILE A 252 -1.40 2.16 -14.03
N ASP A 253 -1.05 3.41 -13.78
CA ASP A 253 0.32 3.80 -13.43
C ASP A 253 0.28 4.42 -12.04
N GLU A 254 0.62 3.60 -11.05
CA GLU A 254 0.58 3.92 -9.63
C GLU A 254 1.95 3.55 -9.01
N PRO A 255 2.39 4.19 -7.91
CA PRO A 255 3.66 3.91 -7.25
C PRO A 255 3.90 2.42 -6.96
N VAL A 256 2.85 1.71 -6.55
CA VAL A 256 2.89 0.26 -6.30
C VAL A 256 3.08 -0.51 -7.61
N HIS A 257 2.41 -0.09 -8.69
CA HIS A 257 2.58 -0.71 -10.01
C HIS A 257 4.03 -0.56 -10.50
N LYS A 258 4.61 0.65 -10.42
CA LYS A 258 6.02 0.89 -10.77
C LYS A 258 6.96 -0.01 -9.97
N TRP A 259 6.69 -0.18 -8.66
CA TRP A 259 7.47 -1.06 -7.79
C TRP A 259 7.33 -2.54 -8.19
N VAL A 260 6.12 -3.03 -8.40
CA VAL A 260 5.85 -4.44 -8.80
C VAL A 260 6.52 -4.74 -10.13
N VAL A 261 6.39 -3.83 -11.10
CA VAL A 261 7.00 -3.99 -12.42
C VAL A 261 8.53 -4.07 -12.31
N ARG A 262 9.15 -3.16 -11.53
CA ARG A 262 10.60 -3.08 -11.36
C ARG A 262 11.18 -4.24 -10.54
N HIS A 263 10.56 -4.63 -9.44
CA HIS A 263 11.14 -5.52 -8.45
C HIS A 263 10.60 -6.95 -8.48
N ILE A 264 9.50 -7.21 -9.19
CA ILE A 264 8.94 -8.55 -9.37
C ILE A 264 8.92 -8.94 -10.86
N TYR A 265 8.19 -8.18 -11.69
CA TYR A 265 7.94 -8.57 -13.08
C TYR A 265 9.22 -8.64 -13.92
N PHE A 266 10.02 -7.57 -13.97
CA PHE A 266 11.25 -7.58 -14.77
C PHE A 266 12.28 -8.61 -14.29
N PRO A 267 12.54 -8.79 -12.97
CA PRO A 267 13.38 -9.88 -12.49
C PRO A 267 12.87 -11.28 -12.89
N CYS A 268 11.56 -11.53 -12.83
CA CYS A 268 10.98 -12.79 -13.30
C CYS A 268 11.26 -13.00 -14.79
N MET A 269 11.00 -11.98 -15.61
CA MET A 269 11.24 -12.03 -17.06
C MET A 269 12.72 -12.25 -17.40
N ARG A 270 13.64 -11.58 -16.69
CA ARG A 270 15.10 -11.76 -16.86
C ARG A 270 15.57 -13.17 -16.50
N ASN A 271 14.89 -13.85 -15.59
CA ASN A 271 15.14 -15.24 -15.21
C ASN A 271 14.45 -16.27 -16.12
N GLY A 272 13.88 -15.85 -17.26
CA GLY A 272 13.26 -16.75 -18.24
C GLY A 272 11.83 -17.22 -17.90
N ILE A 273 11.18 -16.62 -16.89
CA ILE A 273 9.78 -16.90 -16.56
C ILE A 273 8.88 -16.27 -17.62
N SER A 274 7.81 -16.97 -18.04
CA SER A 274 6.87 -16.44 -19.04
C SER A 274 6.11 -15.22 -18.51
N LYS A 275 5.64 -14.37 -19.44
CA LYS A 275 4.91 -13.14 -19.12
C LYS A 275 3.67 -13.40 -18.26
N GLU A 276 2.92 -14.45 -18.57
CA GLU A 276 1.69 -14.83 -17.89
C GLU A 276 1.98 -15.25 -16.44
N VAL A 277 3.03 -16.03 -16.24
CA VAL A 277 3.46 -16.48 -14.90
C VAL A 277 4.02 -15.31 -14.10
N ALA A 278 4.78 -14.39 -14.72
CA ALA A 278 5.29 -13.19 -14.05
C ALA A 278 4.15 -12.26 -13.57
N VAL A 279 3.09 -12.11 -14.38
CA VAL A 279 1.86 -11.40 -13.96
C VAL A 279 1.18 -12.13 -12.81
N LEU A 280 1.03 -13.46 -12.89
CA LEU A 280 0.43 -14.26 -11.81
C LEU A 280 1.19 -14.11 -10.48
N ILE A 281 2.52 -14.19 -10.51
CA ILE A 281 3.38 -13.99 -9.33
C ILE A 281 3.19 -12.58 -8.75
N SER A 282 3.14 -11.56 -9.62
CA SER A 282 2.94 -10.17 -9.21
C SER A 282 1.59 -9.98 -8.48
N PHE A 283 0.51 -10.56 -9.01
CA PHE A 283 -0.80 -10.53 -8.36
C PHE A 283 -0.83 -11.37 -7.08
N LEU A 284 -0.13 -12.51 -7.04
CA LEU A 284 -0.06 -13.35 -5.85
C LEU A 284 0.62 -12.62 -4.68
N VAL A 285 1.77 -11.98 -4.92
CA VAL A 285 2.47 -11.18 -3.91
C VAL A 285 1.57 -10.04 -3.43
N SER A 286 0.90 -9.34 -4.35
CA SER A 286 -0.07 -8.30 -4.00
C SER A 286 -1.22 -8.84 -3.15
N ALA A 287 -1.80 -9.99 -3.51
CA ALA A 287 -2.91 -10.62 -2.81
C ALA A 287 -2.55 -11.01 -1.37
N VAL A 288 -1.33 -11.54 -1.16
CA VAL A 288 -0.82 -11.86 0.18
C VAL A 288 -0.65 -10.61 1.02
N LEU A 289 -0.04 -9.54 0.48
CA LEU A 289 0.11 -8.28 1.22
C LEU A 289 -1.23 -7.65 1.58
N HIS A 290 -2.21 -7.65 0.68
CA HIS A 290 -3.55 -7.13 0.97
C HIS A 290 -4.26 -7.96 2.05
N GLU A 291 -4.14 -9.29 2.00
CA GLU A 291 -4.69 -10.15 3.06
C GLU A 291 -4.02 -9.85 4.41
N ILE A 292 -2.69 -9.70 4.47
CA ILE A 292 -1.98 -9.35 5.71
C ILE A 292 -2.45 -7.99 6.24
N CYS A 293 -2.54 -6.97 5.38
CA CYS A 293 -2.97 -5.62 5.76
C CYS A 293 -4.39 -5.57 6.35
N VAL A 294 -5.29 -6.46 5.92
CA VAL A 294 -6.69 -6.46 6.36
C VAL A 294 -6.95 -7.49 7.46
N ALA A 295 -6.50 -8.73 7.28
CA ALA A 295 -6.76 -9.85 8.18
C ALA A 295 -6.10 -9.68 9.56
N VAL A 296 -4.87 -9.16 9.59
CA VAL A 296 -4.07 -9.07 10.83
C VAL A 296 -4.67 -8.05 11.81
N PRO A 297 -4.97 -6.78 11.42
CA PRO A 297 -5.64 -5.84 12.32
C PRO A 297 -7.02 -6.30 12.77
N CYS A 298 -7.75 -6.99 11.88
CA CYS A 298 -9.07 -7.56 12.21
C CYS A 298 -9.00 -8.82 13.07
N ARG A 299 -7.83 -9.47 13.19
CA ARG A 299 -7.63 -10.78 13.84
C ARG A 299 -8.59 -11.85 13.30
N ILE A 300 -8.79 -11.84 11.98
CA ILE A 300 -9.68 -12.76 11.26
C ILE A 300 -8.98 -13.14 9.96
N LEU A 301 -8.67 -14.41 9.77
CA LEU A 301 -8.09 -14.93 8.53
C LEU A 301 -9.18 -15.68 7.74
N LYS A 302 -9.73 -15.04 6.70
CA LYS A 302 -10.78 -15.63 5.85
C LYS A 302 -10.44 -15.63 4.35
N PHE A 303 -9.32 -15.02 3.94
CA PHE A 303 -8.88 -14.94 2.55
C PHE A 303 -9.81 -14.18 1.59
N TRP A 304 -10.69 -13.30 2.10
CA TRP A 304 -11.57 -12.50 1.22
C TRP A 304 -10.80 -11.44 0.45
N ALA A 305 -9.82 -10.78 1.08
CA ALA A 305 -9.02 -9.77 0.39
C ALA A 305 -8.09 -10.44 -0.63
N PHE A 306 -7.47 -11.56 -0.25
CA PHE A 306 -6.70 -12.40 -1.17
C PHE A 306 -7.49 -12.76 -2.43
N LEU A 307 -8.69 -13.33 -2.26
CA LEU A 307 -9.54 -13.74 -3.38
C LEU A 307 -9.96 -12.54 -4.22
N GLY A 308 -10.30 -11.41 -3.59
CA GLY A 308 -10.64 -10.16 -4.26
C GLY A 308 -9.55 -9.65 -5.20
N ILE A 309 -8.27 -9.73 -4.80
CA ILE A 309 -7.13 -9.38 -5.67
C ILE A 309 -6.97 -10.42 -6.79
N MET A 310 -7.01 -11.71 -6.48
CA MET A 310 -6.78 -12.77 -7.48
C MET A 310 -7.86 -12.81 -8.56
N LEU A 311 -9.12 -12.50 -8.23
CA LEU A 311 -10.23 -12.40 -9.17
C LEU A 311 -10.10 -11.23 -10.16
N GLN A 312 -9.17 -10.30 -9.95
CA GLN A 312 -8.87 -9.26 -10.94
C GLN A 312 -8.23 -9.82 -12.20
N ILE A 313 -7.46 -10.91 -12.13
CA ILE A 313 -6.82 -11.50 -13.32
C ILE A 313 -7.88 -11.99 -14.32
N PRO A 314 -8.87 -12.83 -13.93
CA PRO A 314 -10.00 -13.16 -14.81
C PRO A 314 -10.73 -11.94 -15.35
N LEU A 315 -10.93 -10.91 -14.52
CA LEU A 315 -11.62 -9.68 -14.93
C LEU A 315 -10.84 -8.89 -15.99
N ILE A 316 -9.51 -8.82 -15.87
CA ILE A 316 -8.63 -8.20 -16.86
C ILE A 316 -8.68 -8.97 -18.18
N VAL A 317 -8.64 -10.31 -18.12
CA VAL A 317 -8.76 -11.16 -19.33
C VAL A 317 -10.13 -10.98 -19.99
N LEU A 318 -11.21 -10.97 -19.19
CA LEU A 318 -12.57 -10.77 -19.68
C LEU A 318 -12.73 -9.38 -20.33
N THR A 319 -12.27 -8.32 -19.67
CA THR A 319 -12.37 -6.95 -20.20
C THR A 319 -11.52 -6.77 -21.47
N ALA A 320 -10.35 -7.41 -21.54
CA ALA A 320 -9.53 -7.44 -22.75
C ALA A 320 -10.22 -8.18 -23.91
N TYR A 321 -10.84 -9.33 -23.63
CA TYR A 321 -11.64 -10.07 -24.61
C TYR A 321 -12.84 -9.25 -25.11
N LEU A 322 -13.59 -8.61 -24.21
CA LEU A 322 -14.73 -7.78 -24.56
C LEU A 322 -14.32 -6.55 -25.38
N LYS A 323 -13.19 -5.92 -25.02
CA LYS A 323 -12.61 -4.83 -25.83
C LYS A 323 -12.26 -5.29 -27.24
N SER A 324 -11.67 -6.48 -27.39
CA SER A 324 -11.36 -7.06 -28.71
C SER A 324 -12.63 -7.35 -29.51
N LYS A 325 -13.68 -7.89 -28.87
CA LYS A 325 -14.93 -8.28 -29.50
C LYS A 325 -15.81 -7.10 -29.92
N PHE A 326 -16.00 -6.12 -29.04
CA PHE A 326 -16.92 -5.00 -29.25
C PHE A 326 -16.24 -3.76 -29.86
N ARG A 327 -14.90 -3.74 -29.91
CA ARG A 327 -14.09 -2.59 -30.38
C ARG A 327 -14.41 -1.25 -29.71
N ASP A 328 -15.12 -1.29 -28.59
CA ASP A 328 -15.49 -0.12 -27.80
C ASP A 328 -14.81 -0.16 -26.43
N THR A 329 -14.11 0.92 -26.10
CA THR A 329 -13.47 1.11 -24.80
C THR A 329 -14.46 1.45 -23.69
N MET A 330 -15.65 1.94 -24.02
CA MET A 330 -16.68 2.33 -23.04
C MET A 330 -17.21 1.11 -22.28
N VAL A 331 -17.45 -0.02 -22.97
CA VAL A 331 -17.93 -1.26 -22.34
C VAL A 331 -16.97 -1.74 -21.25
N GLY A 332 -15.66 -1.70 -21.51
CA GLY A 332 -14.65 -2.04 -20.51
C GLY A 332 -14.68 -1.12 -19.29
N ASN A 333 -14.86 0.19 -19.52
CA ASN A 333 -14.97 1.16 -18.44
C ASN A 333 -16.24 0.96 -17.60
N MET A 334 -17.38 0.70 -18.24
CA MET A 334 -18.65 0.41 -17.54
C MET A 334 -18.53 -0.85 -16.67
N ILE A 335 -17.88 -1.90 -17.19
CA ILE A 335 -17.63 -3.13 -16.43
C ILE A 335 -16.72 -2.85 -15.24
N PHE A 336 -15.63 -2.10 -15.45
CA PHE A 336 -14.74 -1.69 -14.36
C PHE A 336 -15.51 -0.98 -13.24
N TRP A 337 -16.31 0.03 -13.57
CA TRP A 337 -17.11 0.76 -12.58
C TRP A 337 -18.17 -0.10 -11.91
N PHE A 338 -18.84 -0.97 -12.66
CA PHE A 338 -19.83 -1.90 -12.09
C PHE A 338 -19.19 -2.85 -11.06
N PHE A 339 -18.05 -3.46 -11.40
CA PHE A 339 -17.33 -4.32 -10.48
C PHE A 339 -16.78 -3.52 -9.29
N PHE A 340 -16.12 -2.38 -9.53
CA PHE A 340 -15.59 -1.53 -8.46
C PHE A 340 -16.68 -1.11 -7.46
N CYS A 341 -17.86 -0.73 -7.95
CA CYS A 341 -18.95 -0.24 -7.12
C CYS A 341 -19.67 -1.32 -6.31
N ILE A 342 -19.91 -2.49 -6.90
CA ILE A 342 -20.82 -3.48 -6.31
C ILE A 342 -20.07 -4.68 -5.72
N TYR A 343 -19.11 -5.25 -6.45
CA TYR A 343 -18.50 -6.54 -6.13
C TYR A 343 -16.98 -6.48 -5.87
N GLY A 344 -16.39 -5.29 -5.95
CA GLY A 344 -14.95 -5.11 -6.01
C GLY A 344 -14.23 -5.38 -4.70
N GLN A 345 -12.92 -5.11 -4.70
CA GLN A 345 -12.07 -5.14 -3.52
C GLN A 345 -12.66 -4.35 -2.33
N PRO A 346 -13.33 -3.18 -2.54
CA PRO A 346 -14.05 -2.48 -1.49
C PRO A 346 -15.04 -3.34 -0.68
N MET A 347 -15.78 -4.22 -1.36
CA MET A 347 -16.77 -5.08 -0.71
C MET A 347 -16.11 -6.16 0.17
N CYS A 348 -14.95 -6.67 -0.25
CA CYS A 348 -14.20 -7.66 0.52
C CYS A 348 -13.76 -7.11 1.89
N LEU A 349 -13.31 -5.85 1.93
CA LEU A 349 -12.98 -5.17 3.19
C LEU A 349 -14.21 -4.94 4.08
N LEU A 350 -15.36 -4.66 3.47
CA LEU A 350 -16.60 -4.47 4.21
C LEU A 350 -17.10 -5.77 4.86
N LEU A 351 -16.84 -6.94 4.25
CA LEU A 351 -17.12 -8.24 4.88
C LEU A 351 -16.29 -8.43 6.16
N TYR A 352 -14.99 -8.09 6.14
CA TYR A 352 -14.15 -8.09 7.33
C TYR A 352 -14.68 -7.12 8.40
N TYR A 353 -15.06 -5.90 7.98
CA TYR A 353 -15.62 -4.91 8.88
C TYR A 353 -16.91 -5.40 9.56
N HIS A 354 -17.80 -6.03 8.80
CA HIS A 354 -19.03 -6.62 9.32
C HIS A 354 -18.76 -7.73 10.35
N ASP A 355 -17.77 -8.59 10.11
CA ASP A 355 -17.37 -9.63 11.06
C ASP A 355 -16.81 -9.05 12.36
N VAL A 356 -15.98 -8.00 12.27
CA VAL A 356 -15.42 -7.31 13.44
C VAL A 356 -16.52 -6.67 14.27
N MET A 357 -17.44 -5.93 13.63
CA MET A 357 -18.55 -5.28 14.34
C MET A 357 -19.46 -6.28 15.05
N ASN A 358 -19.82 -7.38 14.39
CA ASN A 358 -20.60 -8.46 15.01
C ASN A 358 -19.88 -9.09 16.21
N ARG A 359 -18.56 -9.24 16.15
CA ARG A 359 -17.77 -9.77 17.27
C ARG A 359 -17.82 -8.82 18.46
N ILE A 360 -17.69 -7.51 18.23
CA ILE A 360 -17.74 -6.49 19.27
C ILE A 360 -19.12 -6.43 19.92
N GLU A 361 -20.20 -6.52 19.14
CA GLU A 361 -21.56 -6.51 19.69
C GLU A 361 -21.87 -7.75 20.53
N LYS A 362 -21.39 -8.93 20.15
CA LYS A 362 -21.57 -10.16 20.95
C LYS A 362 -20.77 -10.17 22.26
N ALA A 363 -19.74 -9.34 22.36
CA ALA A 363 -18.92 -9.21 23.57
C ALA A 363 -19.47 -8.16 24.55
N ARG A 364 -20.47 -7.37 24.14
CA ARG A 364 -21.26 -6.47 24.99
C ARG A 364 -22.52 -7.17 25.44
#